data_AF-A0A8X6VC77-F1
#
_entry.id   AF-A0A8X6VC77-F1
#
_cell.length_a   1.000
_cell.length_b   1.000
_cell.length_c   1.000
_cell.angle_alpha   90.00
_cell.angle_beta   90.00
_cell.angle_gamma   90.00
#
_symmetry.space_group_name_H-M   'P 1'
#
loop_
_entity.id
_entity.type
_entity.pdbx_description
1 polymer ?
#
loop_
_entity_poly.entity_id
_entity_poly.type
_entity_poly.pdbx_seq_one_letter_code
_entity_poly.pdbx_strand_id
1 'polypeptide(L)'
;MPTTKAPVGFEYLQAENYKFEVVNNFAYLGSNIDFLNYIGAEIKKRIIASNRCLYVLRAFLQSELIKRRTQKLHHDILQTMGRRRLLEARLQNASEKAPYQDDSE
;
A
#
# COMPACT_ATOMS: atom_id res chain seq x y z
N MET A 1 -12.89 -3.56 18.75
CA MET A 1 -12.31 -3.40 17.40
C MET A 1 -13.35 -3.85 16.39
N PRO A 2 -13.47 -3.20 15.22
CA PRO A 2 -14.39 -3.68 14.18
C PRO A 2 -13.87 -5.02 13.65
N THR A 3 -14.69 -6.05 13.78
CA THR A 3 -14.41 -7.42 13.33
C THR A 3 -15.57 -7.88 12.47
N THR A 4 -15.26 -8.45 11.31
CA THR A 4 -16.28 -9.09 10.47
C THR A 4 -16.28 -10.58 10.75
N LYS A 5 -17.42 -11.10 11.20
CA LYS A 5 -17.62 -12.53 11.46
C LYS A 5 -17.40 -13.33 10.17
N ALA A 6 -16.90 -14.56 10.31
CA ALA A 6 -16.80 -15.47 9.19
C ALA A 6 -18.19 -15.78 8.57
N PRO A 7 -18.26 -16.12 7.26
CA PRO A 7 -19.49 -16.56 6.62
C PRO A 7 -20.18 -17.69 7.40
N VAL A 8 -21.49 -17.84 7.20
CA VAL A 8 -22.29 -18.91 7.82
C VAL A 8 -21.74 -20.27 7.38
N GLY A 9 -21.06 -20.99 8.27
CA GLY A 9 -20.47 -22.31 7.98
C GLY A 9 -19.12 -22.61 8.65
N PHE A 10 -18.46 -21.63 9.27
CA PHE A 10 -17.21 -21.88 10.00
C PHE A 10 -17.49 -22.30 11.45
N GLU A 11 -17.11 -23.54 11.78
CA GLU A 11 -17.09 -24.04 13.15
C GLU A 11 -16.05 -23.30 13.99
N TYR A 12 -16.41 -23.06 15.24
CA TYR A 12 -15.54 -22.52 16.26
C TYR A 12 -14.32 -23.42 16.46
N LEU A 13 -13.16 -22.81 16.73
CA LEU A 13 -11.98 -23.55 17.14
C LEU A 13 -12.08 -23.81 18.65
N GLN A 14 -11.99 -25.08 19.08
CA GLN A 14 -11.97 -25.42 20.50
C GLN A 14 -10.55 -25.81 20.92
N ALA A 15 -10.02 -25.12 21.93
CA ALA A 15 -8.79 -25.51 22.61
C ALA A 15 -9.10 -25.66 24.10
N GLU A 16 -8.98 -26.88 24.62
CA GLU A 16 -9.35 -27.22 26.00
C GLU A 16 -10.79 -26.77 26.34
N ASN A 17 -10.92 -25.82 27.28
CA ASN A 17 -12.19 -25.25 27.73
C ASN A 17 -12.55 -23.94 27.00
N TYR A 18 -11.74 -23.51 26.04
CA TYR A 18 -11.93 -22.26 25.32
C TYR A 18 -12.47 -22.49 23.91
N LYS A 19 -13.45 -21.66 23.54
CA LYS A 19 -14.12 -21.66 22.23
C LYS A 19 -13.79 -20.35 21.53
N PHE A 20 -13.08 -20.43 20.42
CA PHE A 20 -12.64 -19.29 19.62
C PHE A 20 -13.54 -19.11 18.40
N GLU A 21 -13.96 -17.87 18.17
CA GLU A 21 -14.69 -17.50 16.95
C GLU A 21 -13.70 -17.26 15.81
N VAL A 22 -14.01 -17.80 14.63
CA VAL A 22 -13.23 -17.52 13.41
C VAL A 22 -13.62 -16.14 12.89
N VAL A 23 -12.64 -15.26 12.76
CA VAL A 23 -12.82 -13.89 12.26
C VAL A 23 -12.29 -13.82 10.84
N ASN A 24 -13.08 -13.27 9.92
CA ASN A 24 -12.70 -13.17 8.51
C ASN A 24 -11.76 -11.98 8.25
N ASN A 25 -11.99 -10.88 8.96
CA ASN A 25 -11.18 -9.68 8.86
C ASN A 25 -11.17 -8.95 10.20
N PHE A 26 -9.99 -8.54 10.64
CA PHE A 26 -9.81 -7.72 11.83
C PHE A 26 -8.77 -6.63 11.61
N ALA A 27 -8.95 -5.51 12.30
CA ALA A 27 -7.98 -4.43 12.29
C ALA A 27 -6.96 -4.64 13.41
N TYR A 28 -5.66 -4.65 13.07
CA TYR A 28 -4.56 -4.70 14.02
C TYR A 28 -3.52 -3.64 13.68
N LEU A 29 -3.21 -2.78 14.67
CA LEU A 29 -2.26 -1.67 14.52
C LEU A 29 -2.52 -0.80 13.26
N GLY A 30 -3.79 -0.60 12.92
CA GLY A 30 -4.21 0.18 11.75
C GLY A 30 -4.16 -0.56 10.41
N SER A 31 -3.74 -1.82 10.39
CA SER A 31 -3.77 -2.68 9.20
C SER A 31 -4.96 -3.65 9.27
N ASN A 32 -5.66 -3.86 8.17
CA ASN A 32 -6.68 -4.91 8.08
C ASN A 32 -6.00 -6.22 7.69
N ILE A 33 -6.20 -7.24 8.52
CA ILE A 33 -5.71 -8.59 8.30
C ILE A 33 -6.92 -9.45 7.94
N ASP A 34 -6.91 -10.01 6.73
CA ASP A 34 -7.92 -10.97 6.29
C ASP A 34 -7.45 -12.42 6.51
N PHE A 35 -8.37 -13.36 6.34
CA PHE A 35 -8.08 -14.79 6.49
C PHE A 35 -7.05 -15.34 5.48
N LEU A 36 -6.92 -14.72 4.30
CA LEU A 36 -5.92 -15.05 3.28
C LEU A 36 -4.59 -14.34 3.50
N ASN A 37 -4.51 -13.49 4.53
CA ASN A 37 -3.43 -12.54 4.74
C ASN A 37 -3.10 -11.73 3.48
N TYR A 38 -4.12 -11.29 2.73
CA TYR A 38 -3.90 -10.56 1.47
C TYR A 38 -3.50 -9.10 1.72
N ILE A 39 -2.19 -8.86 1.77
CA ILE A 39 -1.59 -7.53 2.01
C ILE A 39 -1.80 -6.57 0.82
N GLY A 40 -2.12 -7.09 -0.37
CA GLY A 40 -2.25 -6.28 -1.59
C GLY A 40 -3.31 -5.18 -1.50
N ALA A 41 -4.40 -5.39 -0.76
CA ALA A 41 -5.42 -4.38 -0.53
C ALA A 41 -4.90 -3.19 0.29
N GLU A 42 -4.11 -3.46 1.33
CA GLU A 42 -3.47 -2.45 2.18
C GLU A 42 -2.39 -1.68 1.40
N ILE A 43 -1.60 -2.36 0.57
CA ILE A 43 -0.63 -1.71 -0.34
C ILE A 43 -1.34 -0.73 -1.27
N LYS A 44 -2.40 -1.17 -1.96
CA LYS A 44 -3.19 -0.30 -2.85
C LYS A 44 -3.75 0.91 -2.12
N LYS A 45 -4.30 0.70 -0.91
CA LYS A 45 -4.83 1.78 -0.06
C LYS A 45 -3.76 2.83 0.29
N ARG A 46 -2.55 2.39 0.67
CA ARG A 46 -1.41 3.28 0.99
C ARG A 46 -0.89 4.04 -0.23
N ILE A 47 -0.86 3.39 -1.40
CA ILE A 47 -0.48 4.04 -2.67
C ILE A 47 -1.48 5.15 -3.02
N ILE A 48 -2.80 4.89 -2.92
CA ILE A 48 -3.84 5.88 -3.20
C ILE A 48 -3.75 7.05 -2.22
N ALA A 49 -3.59 6.79 -0.92
CA ALA A 49 -3.43 7.83 0.10
C ALA A 49 -2.19 8.70 -0.18
N SER A 50 -1.07 8.07 -0.53
CA SER A 50 0.17 8.77 -0.91
C SER A 50 -0.01 9.64 -2.16
N ASN A 51 -0.69 9.12 -3.19
CA ASN A 51 -0.99 9.87 -4.41
C ASN A 51 -1.88 11.08 -4.15
N ARG A 52 -2.91 10.92 -3.31
CA ARG A 52 -3.79 12.03 -2.90
C ARG A 52 -3.02 13.09 -2.12
N CYS A 53 -2.18 12.68 -1.18
CA CYS A 53 -1.32 13.59 -0.41
C CYS A 53 -0.39 14.39 -1.35
N LEU A 54 0.27 13.72 -2.28
CA LEU A 54 1.15 14.36 -3.26
C LEU A 54 0.41 15.39 -4.12
N TYR A 55 -0.80 15.08 -4.56
CA TYR A 55 -1.62 16.01 -5.35
C TYR A 55 -1.94 17.28 -4.58
N VAL A 56 -2.39 17.15 -3.32
CA VAL A 56 -2.71 18.28 -2.45
C VAL A 56 -1.45 19.10 -2.14
N LEU A 57 -0.34 18.44 -1.78
CA LEU A 57 0.93 19.10 -1.51
C LEU A 57 1.42 19.89 -2.72
N ARG A 58 1.28 19.36 -3.94
CA ARG A 58 1.68 20.07 -5.16
C ARG A 58 0.96 21.42 -5.30
N ALA A 59 -0.34 21.47 -5.01
CA ALA A 59 -1.10 22.71 -5.05
C ALA A 59 -0.63 23.72 -3.98
N PHE A 60 -0.40 23.27 -2.75
CA PHE A 60 0.15 24.13 -1.69
C PHE A 60 1.55 24.65 -2.03
N LEU A 61 2.41 23.81 -2.61
CA LEU A 61 3.77 24.16 -2.98
C LEU A 61 3.88 25.15 -4.14
N GLN A 62 2.84 25.23 -4.97
CA GLN A 62 2.72 26.22 -6.04
C GLN A 62 2.13 27.55 -5.58
N SER A 63 1.63 27.64 -4.34
CA SER A 63 1.08 28.89 -3.79
C SER A 63 2.18 29.91 -3.45
N GLU A 64 1.87 31.20 -3.58
CA GLU A 64 2.80 32.31 -3.27
C GLU A 64 3.06 32.51 -1.77
N LEU A 65 2.37 31.75 -0.91
CA LEU A 65 2.48 31.84 0.55
C LEU A 65 3.78 31.23 1.09
N ILE A 66 4.53 30.49 0.27
CA ILE A 66 5.75 29.79 0.69
C ILE A 66 6.99 30.60 0.29
N LYS A 67 7.91 30.81 1.24
CA LYS A 67 9.20 31.46 0.98
C LYS A 67 9.94 30.76 -0.16
N ARG A 68 10.47 31.54 -1.12
CA ARG A 68 11.16 31.03 -2.34
C ARG A 68 12.18 29.91 -2.11
N ARG A 69 12.94 29.96 -1.01
CA ARG A 69 13.94 28.93 -0.65
C ARG A 69 13.29 27.57 -0.36
N THR A 70 12.17 27.57 0.36
CA THR A 70 11.39 26.38 0.71
C THR A 70 10.65 25.85 -0.52
N GLN A 71 10.16 26.74 -1.39
CA GLN A 71 9.52 26.35 -2.65
C GLN A 71 10.49 25.62 -3.59
N LYS A 72 11.73 26.12 -3.73
CA LYS A 72 12.77 25.49 -4.56
C LYS A 72 13.14 24.08 -4.06
N LEU A 73 13.41 23.93 -2.76
CA LEU A 73 13.74 22.64 -2.16
C LEU A 73 12.62 21.60 -2.41
N HIS A 74 11.37 22.01 -2.22
CA HIS A 74 10.24 21.12 -2.47
C HIS A 74 10.07 20.76 -3.94
N HIS A 75 10.26 21.71 -4.86
CA HIS A 75 10.21 21.45 -6.30
C HIS A 75 11.27 20.42 -6.71
N ASP A 76 12.49 20.53 -6.19
CA ASP A 76 13.58 19.59 -6.47
C ASP A 76 13.25 18.19 -5.94
N ILE A 77 12.69 18.08 -4.73
CA ILE A 77 12.23 16.80 -4.16
C ILE A 77 11.13 16.18 -5.03
N LEU A 78 10.12 16.96 -5.43
CA LEU A 78 9.04 16.50 -6.31
C LEU A 78 9.56 16.00 -7.66
N GLN A 79 10.49 16.73 -8.28
CA GLN A 79 11.08 16.34 -9.56
C GLN A 79 11.90 15.05 -9.44
N THR A 80 12.64 14.91 -8.34
CA THR A 80 13.44 13.71 -8.04
C THR A 80 12.54 12.49 -7.82
N MET A 81 11.45 12.64 -7.06
CA MET A 81 10.45 11.57 -6.88
C MET A 81 9.76 11.19 -8.21
N GLY A 82 9.46 12.16 -9.07
CA GLY A 82 8.89 11.91 -10.39
C GLY A 82 9.83 11.11 -11.30
N ARG A 83 11.11 11.46 -11.33
CA ARG A 83 12.14 10.71 -12.09
C ARG A 83 12.29 9.27 -11.58
N ARG A 84 12.28 9.08 -10.25
CA ARG A 84 12.34 7.74 -9.64
C ARG A 84 11.15 6.87 -10.02
N ARG A 85 9.91 7.42 -10.00
CA ARG A 85 8.72 6.70 -10.46
C ARG A 85 8.80 6.23 -11.90
N LEU A 86 9.28 7.09 -12.79
CA LEU A 86 9.46 6.72 -14.20
C LEU A 86 10.47 5.58 -14.35
N LEU A 87 11.52 5.57 -13.52
CA LEU A 87 12.54 4.53 -13.51
C LEU A 87 12.00 3.21 -12.96
N GLU A 88 11.24 3.25 -11.85
CA GLU A 88 10.58 2.07 -11.27
C GLU A 88 9.55 1.46 -12.23
N ALA A 89 8.73 2.28 -12.90
CA ALA A 89 7.80 1.81 -13.93
C ALA A 89 8.53 1.20 -15.14
N ARG A 90 9.67 1.78 -15.54
CA ARG A 90 10.53 1.21 -16.59
C ARG A 90 11.13 -0.13 -16.18
N LEU A 91 11.54 -0.28 -14.91
CA LEU A 91 12.08 -1.53 -14.38
C LEU A 91 11.00 -2.61 -14.28
N GLN A 92 9.78 -2.28 -13.87
CA GLN A 92 8.64 -3.23 -13.89
C GLN A 92 8.30 -3.66 -15.32
N ASN A 93 8.19 -2.72 -16.25
CA ASN A 93 7.93 -3.04 -17.66
C ASN A 93 9.09 -3.83 -18.33
N ALA A 94 10.32 -3.69 -17.83
CA ALA A 94 11.47 -4.47 -18.27
C ALA A 94 11.48 -5.88 -17.66
N SER A 95 11.08 -6.01 -16.40
CA SER A 95 10.87 -7.28 -15.69
C SER A 95 9.76 -8.12 -16.33
N GLU A 96 8.68 -7.50 -16.81
CA GLU A 96 7.60 -8.20 -17.52
C GLU A 96 8.01 -8.66 -18.94
N LYS A 97 9.10 -8.11 -19.49
CA LYS A 97 9.60 -8.43 -20.85
C LYS A 97 10.75 -9.44 -20.87
N ALA A 98 11.35 -9.77 -19.74
CA ALA A 98 12.35 -10.82 -19.65
C ALA A 98 11.63 -12.13 -19.30
N PRO A 99 11.41 -13.06 -20.28
CA PRO A 99 11.00 -14.40 -19.90
C PRO A 99 12.11 -14.99 -19.02
N TYR A 100 11.72 -15.57 -17.88
CA TYR A 100 12.60 -16.42 -17.11
C TYR A 100 12.94 -17.62 -18.01
N GLN A 101 14.12 -17.63 -18.59
CA GLN A 101 14.67 -18.80 -19.25
C GLN A 101 15.13 -19.74 -18.13
N ASP A 102 14.41 -20.85 -17.96
CA ASP A 102 14.84 -21.95 -17.12
C ASP A 102 15.98 -22.66 -17.85
N ASP A 103 17.21 -22.23 -17.61
CA ASP A 103 18.42 -22.94 -18.03
C ASP A 103 18.60 -24.16 -17.09
N SER A 104 17.66 -25.11 -17.17
CA SER A 104 17.86 -26.47 -16.65
C SER A 104 18.33 -27.36 -17.80
N GLU A 105 19.62 -27.74 -17.74
CA GLU A 105 20.20 -28.89 -18.46
C GLU A 105 19.55 -30.21 -18.06
#